data_AF-A0A1F5J557-F1
#
_entry.id   AF-A0A1F5J557-F1
#
_cell.length_a   1.000
_cell.length_b   1.000
_cell.length_c   1.000
_cell.angle_alpha   90.00
_cell.angle_beta   90.00
_cell.angle_gamma   90.00
#
_symmetry.space_group_name_H-M   'P 1'
#
loop_
_entity.id
_entity.type
_entity.pdbx_description
1 polymer ?
#
loop_
_entity_poly.entity_id
_entity_poly.type
_entity_poly.pdbx_seq_one_letter_code
_entity_poly.pdbx_strand_id
1 'polypeptide(L)'
;MLKKLKYILILPFEDFLSGLERAIGKSAPFNIALVVLIFAVTWWIYVPIHELCHAFGCILGGGTVTELEISPKYGGAILQKIFPFVSSGSEYAGQLTGFDTGGNDLTYLLTDYFPFLLTVFIGVPLLRSASRSTPLGAGIRLGISLPIAFAPFISFSGDYYEMGSIIVSRIAALFSPSPDLDRWRSDDLFKLSDELFFSGGQYGAGDIAGVLISFILGIVLIYATYFMGVLFSRTISGVSKS
;
A
#
# COMPACT_ATOMS: atom_id res chain seq x y z
N MET A 1 8.46 -26.52 4.44
CA MET A 1 7.64 -25.31 4.71
C MET A 1 8.51 -24.08 5.00
N LEU A 2 9.40 -24.14 6.00
CA LEU A 2 10.27 -23.01 6.41
C LEU A 2 11.10 -22.38 5.27
N LYS A 3 11.71 -23.20 4.39
CA LYS A 3 12.47 -22.71 3.23
C LYS A 3 11.63 -21.88 2.25
N LYS A 4 10.36 -22.28 2.02
CA LYS A 4 9.44 -21.56 1.11
C LYS A 4 9.00 -20.23 1.73
N LEU A 5 8.73 -20.22 3.03
CA LEU A 5 8.38 -19.00 3.75
C LEU A 5 9.54 -18.00 3.73
N LYS A 6 10.76 -18.46 4.06
CA LYS A 6 11.97 -17.62 3.99
C LYS A 6 12.15 -17.01 2.59
N TYR A 7 11.93 -17.80 1.55
CA TYR A 7 12.00 -17.31 0.17
C TYR A 7 10.99 -16.18 -0.11
N ILE A 8 9.73 -16.34 0.28
CA ILE A 8 8.70 -15.30 0.10
C ILE A 8 9.07 -14.01 0.83
N LEU A 9 9.57 -14.12 2.07
CA LEU A 9 9.91 -12.97 2.89
C LEU A 9 11.12 -12.17 2.36
N ILE A 10 12.07 -12.85 1.73
CA ILE A 10 13.29 -12.21 1.21
C ILE A 10 13.11 -11.68 -0.21
N LEU A 11 12.12 -12.19 -0.95
CA LEU A 11 11.92 -11.89 -2.37
C LEU A 11 11.86 -10.39 -2.73
N PRO A 12 11.18 -9.50 -1.95
CA PRO A 12 11.20 -8.07 -2.24
C PRO A 12 12.61 -7.47 -2.22
N PHE A 13 13.45 -7.92 -1.28
CA PHE A 13 14.83 -7.49 -1.15
C PHE A 13 15.70 -8.05 -2.27
N GLU A 14 15.53 -9.33 -2.62
CA GLU A 14 16.26 -9.94 -3.75
C GLU A 14 15.95 -9.23 -5.07
N ASP A 15 14.67 -8.93 -5.35
CA ASP A 15 14.26 -8.23 -6.57
C ASP A 15 14.84 -6.80 -6.62
N PHE A 16 14.85 -6.08 -5.47
CA PHE A 16 15.49 -4.77 -5.34
C PHE A 16 17.01 -4.83 -5.56
N LEU A 17 17.70 -5.69 -4.82
CA LEU A 17 19.16 -5.81 -4.88
C LEU A 17 19.63 -6.24 -6.27
N SER A 18 18.92 -7.18 -6.90
CA SER A 18 19.24 -7.61 -8.27
C SER A 18 19.13 -6.46 -9.28
N GLY A 19 18.12 -5.60 -9.12
CA GLY A 19 18.00 -4.39 -9.94
C GLY A 19 19.12 -3.40 -9.64
N LEU A 20 19.43 -3.17 -8.36
CA LEU A 20 20.45 -2.21 -7.91
C LEU A 20 21.85 -2.60 -8.38
N GLU A 21 22.23 -3.87 -8.21
CA GLU A 21 23.48 -4.43 -8.73
C GLU A 21 23.59 -4.21 -10.24
N ARG A 22 22.49 -4.41 -10.96
CA ARG A 22 22.45 -4.17 -12.41
C ARG A 22 22.64 -2.69 -12.76
N ALA A 23 22.10 -1.78 -11.96
CA ALA A 23 22.23 -0.33 -12.16
C ALA A 23 23.63 0.21 -11.84
N ILE A 24 24.31 -0.33 -10.81
CA ILE A 24 25.59 0.21 -10.31
C ILE A 24 26.71 0.11 -11.36
N GLY A 25 26.87 -1.00 -12.09
CA GLY A 25 27.74 -1.09 -13.28
C GLY A 25 29.09 -0.35 -13.20
N LYS A 26 29.58 0.19 -14.34
CA LYS A 26 30.79 1.04 -14.41
C LYS A 26 30.52 2.54 -14.18
N SER A 27 29.26 2.97 -14.28
CA SER A 27 28.83 4.38 -14.18
C SER A 27 27.97 4.63 -12.94
N ALA A 28 28.36 4.03 -11.81
CA ALA A 28 27.56 3.96 -10.59
C ALA A 28 27.01 5.33 -10.12
N PRO A 29 27.81 6.41 -10.04
CA PRO A 29 27.30 7.67 -9.49
C PRO A 29 26.16 8.27 -10.33
N PHE A 30 26.29 8.23 -11.67
CA PHE A 30 25.29 8.76 -12.57
C PHE A 30 23.99 7.94 -12.51
N ASN A 31 24.08 6.61 -12.55
CA ASN A 31 22.90 5.75 -12.51
C ASN A 31 22.17 5.86 -11.16
N ILE A 32 22.89 5.99 -10.05
CA ILE A 32 22.28 6.21 -8.73
C ILE A 32 21.58 7.57 -8.65
N ALA A 33 22.22 8.65 -9.14
CA ALA A 33 21.57 9.96 -9.20
C ALA A 33 20.28 9.89 -10.04
N LEU A 34 20.30 9.14 -11.14
CA LEU A 34 19.12 8.92 -11.97
C LEU A 34 18.02 8.14 -11.25
N VAL A 35 18.36 7.08 -10.50
CA VAL A 35 17.39 6.34 -9.65
C VAL A 35 16.71 7.30 -8.69
N VAL A 36 17.47 8.14 -7.98
CA VAL A 36 16.93 9.09 -6.99
C VAL A 36 16.04 10.13 -7.64
N LEU A 37 16.46 10.72 -8.76
CA LEU A 37 15.68 11.72 -9.48
C LEU A 37 14.34 11.14 -9.97
N ILE A 38 14.40 9.96 -10.60
CA ILE A 38 13.19 9.30 -11.13
C ILE A 38 12.30 8.83 -9.98
N PHE A 39 12.87 8.32 -8.90
CA PHE A 39 12.13 7.99 -7.67
C PHE A 39 11.34 9.20 -7.18
N ALA A 40 11.97 10.37 -7.07
CA ALA A 40 11.30 11.57 -6.59
C ALA A 40 10.14 11.99 -7.50
N VAL A 41 10.35 11.96 -8.82
CA VAL A 41 9.30 12.27 -9.80
C VAL A 41 8.17 11.24 -9.76
N THR A 42 8.50 9.95 -9.72
CA THR A 42 7.49 8.90 -9.65
C THR A 42 6.73 8.92 -8.33
N TRP A 43 7.38 9.18 -7.20
CA TRP A 43 6.73 9.37 -5.92
C TRP A 43 5.70 10.51 -5.99
N TRP A 44 6.09 11.67 -6.53
CA TRP A 44 5.22 12.83 -6.67
C TRP A 44 3.99 12.54 -7.53
N ILE A 45 4.13 11.73 -8.59
CA ILE A 45 3.01 11.30 -9.46
C ILE A 45 2.18 10.19 -8.80
N TYR A 46 2.84 9.25 -8.11
CA TYR A 46 2.21 8.06 -7.57
C TYR A 46 1.26 8.39 -6.43
N VAL A 47 1.65 9.27 -5.51
CA VAL A 47 0.83 9.66 -4.36
C VAL A 47 -0.58 10.09 -4.77
N PRO A 48 -0.80 11.12 -5.62
CA PRO A 48 -2.16 11.51 -5.97
C PRO A 48 -2.93 10.42 -6.74
N ILE A 49 -2.24 9.59 -7.53
CA ILE A 49 -2.89 8.45 -8.21
C ILE A 49 -3.35 7.42 -7.17
N HIS A 50 -2.55 7.16 -6.15
CA HIS A 50 -2.88 6.25 -5.05
C HIS A 50 -4.14 6.72 -4.31
N GLU A 51 -4.19 8.00 -3.96
CA GLU A 51 -5.36 8.62 -3.31
C GLU A 51 -6.63 8.55 -4.18
N LEU A 52 -6.49 8.85 -5.47
CA LEU A 52 -7.60 8.70 -6.41
C LEU A 52 -8.06 7.23 -6.52
N CYS A 53 -7.13 6.28 -6.46
CA CYS A 53 -7.47 4.86 -6.45
C CYS A 53 -8.33 4.46 -5.24
N HIS A 54 -8.10 5.02 -4.04
CA HIS A 54 -9.02 4.79 -2.92
C HIS A 54 -10.44 5.24 -3.24
N ALA A 55 -10.60 6.46 -3.75
CA ALA A 55 -11.91 6.97 -4.16
C ALA A 55 -12.57 6.08 -5.22
N PHE A 56 -11.81 5.61 -6.21
CA PHE A 56 -12.32 4.65 -7.21
C PHE A 56 -12.70 3.29 -6.61
N GLY A 57 -11.92 2.78 -5.66
CA GLY A 57 -12.21 1.54 -4.93
C GLY A 57 -13.56 1.63 -4.20
N CYS A 58 -13.79 2.74 -3.50
CA CYS A 58 -15.06 3.01 -2.82
C CYS A 58 -16.25 3.02 -3.80
N ILE A 59 -16.13 3.79 -4.89
CA ILE A 59 -17.20 3.90 -5.91
C ILE A 59 -17.47 2.54 -6.57
N LEU A 60 -16.42 1.79 -6.93
CA LEU A 60 -16.56 0.46 -7.54
C LEU A 60 -17.19 -0.56 -6.60
N GLY A 61 -16.93 -0.44 -5.29
CA GLY A 61 -17.59 -1.23 -4.25
C GLY A 61 -19.03 -0.81 -3.97
N GLY A 62 -19.57 0.20 -4.67
CA GLY A 62 -20.94 0.70 -4.48
C GLY A 62 -21.10 1.77 -3.41
N GLY A 63 -19.99 2.29 -2.86
CA GLY A 63 -19.98 3.41 -1.94
C GLY A 63 -20.08 4.77 -2.64
N THR A 64 -20.00 5.84 -1.85
CA THR A 64 -20.01 7.22 -2.35
C THR A 64 -18.78 7.99 -1.88
N VAL A 65 -18.33 8.94 -2.68
CA VAL A 65 -17.21 9.84 -2.37
C VAL A 65 -17.67 11.26 -2.59
N THR A 66 -17.56 12.08 -1.55
CA THR A 66 -17.87 13.51 -1.54
C THR A 66 -16.63 14.37 -1.39
N GLU A 67 -15.59 13.86 -0.71
CA GLU A 67 -14.36 14.62 -0.48
C GLU A 67 -13.11 13.73 -0.41
N LEU A 68 -12.11 14.12 -1.20
CA LEU A 68 -10.73 13.62 -1.18
C LEU A 68 -9.79 14.82 -1.04
N GLU A 69 -9.15 14.96 0.11
CA GLU A 69 -8.17 15.99 0.33
C GLU A 69 -6.81 15.55 -0.21
N ILE A 70 -6.14 16.40 -0.98
CA ILE A 70 -4.78 16.15 -1.45
C ILE A 70 -3.88 17.32 -1.05
N SER A 71 -2.68 17.02 -0.54
CA SER A 71 -1.73 18.05 -0.18
C SER A 71 -1.37 18.91 -1.41
N PRO A 72 -1.24 20.25 -1.27
CA PRO A 72 -0.75 21.10 -2.36
C PRO A 72 0.59 20.62 -2.94
N LYS A 73 1.44 20.02 -2.09
CA LYS A 73 2.76 19.48 -2.44
C LYS A 73 2.68 18.36 -3.49
N TYR A 74 1.58 17.61 -3.50
CA TYR A 74 1.33 16.49 -4.41
C TYR A 74 0.33 16.84 -5.52
N GLY A 75 0.17 18.14 -5.82
CA GLY A 75 -0.66 18.60 -6.94
C GLY A 75 -2.14 18.74 -6.64
N GLY A 76 -2.56 18.79 -5.36
CA GLY A 76 -3.97 18.98 -4.98
C GLY A 76 -4.64 20.17 -5.67
N ALA A 77 -3.93 21.29 -5.82
CA ALA A 77 -4.44 22.49 -6.50
C ALA A 77 -4.71 22.30 -8.01
N ILE A 78 -4.05 21.34 -8.66
CA ILE A 78 -4.31 20.96 -10.05
C ILE A 78 -5.49 19.99 -10.09
N LEU A 79 -5.49 18.98 -9.21
CA LEU A 79 -6.49 17.91 -9.19
C LEU A 79 -7.88 18.41 -8.83
N GLN A 80 -8.02 19.38 -7.91
CA GLN A 80 -9.30 20.03 -7.59
C GLN A 80 -9.98 20.69 -8.81
N LYS A 81 -9.21 21.04 -9.85
CA LYS A 81 -9.76 21.62 -11.09
C LYS A 81 -10.30 20.55 -12.04
N ILE A 82 -9.88 19.30 -11.85
CA ILE A 82 -10.19 18.15 -12.72
C ILE A 82 -11.30 17.31 -12.09
N PHE A 83 -11.22 17.08 -10.78
CA PHE A 83 -12.14 16.24 -10.02
C PHE A 83 -12.94 17.08 -9.02
N PRO A 84 -14.29 17.08 -9.12
CA PRO A 84 -15.14 17.95 -8.29
C PRO A 84 -15.18 17.55 -6.81
N PHE A 85 -14.78 16.32 -6.48
CA PHE A 85 -14.69 15.81 -5.12
C PHE A 85 -13.29 15.98 -4.52
N VAL A 86 -12.32 16.57 -5.25
CA VAL A 86 -10.97 16.80 -4.73
C VAL A 86 -10.85 18.20 -4.15
N SER A 87 -10.40 18.30 -2.91
CA SER A 87 -10.04 19.56 -2.25
C SER A 87 -8.53 19.60 -1.98
N SER A 88 -7.94 20.81 -1.99
CA SER A 88 -6.51 21.01 -1.75
C SER A 88 -6.30 21.51 -0.32
N GLY A 89 -5.73 20.69 0.56
CA GLY A 89 -5.59 21.09 1.98
C GLY A 89 -5.06 20.06 2.98
N SER A 90 -4.86 18.80 2.58
CA SER A 90 -4.55 17.71 3.53
C SER A 90 -3.29 17.95 4.38
N GLU A 91 -3.40 17.61 5.67
CA GLU A 91 -2.25 17.47 6.59
C GLU A 91 -1.38 16.25 6.24
N TYR A 92 -1.97 15.25 5.59
CA TYR A 92 -1.31 14.08 5.03
C TYR A 92 -0.92 14.28 3.56
N ALA A 93 -0.41 13.24 2.91
CA ALA A 93 -0.09 13.27 1.49
C ALA A 93 -1.37 13.42 0.64
N GLY A 94 -2.38 12.61 0.98
CA GLY A 94 -3.79 12.85 0.77
C GLY A 94 -4.60 12.06 1.81
N GLN A 95 -5.91 12.30 1.83
CA GLN A 95 -6.82 11.64 2.75
C GLN A 95 -8.23 11.63 2.16
N LEU A 96 -8.85 10.45 2.09
CA LEU A 96 -10.25 10.30 1.71
C LEU A 96 -11.14 10.62 2.91
N THR A 97 -11.47 11.90 3.10
CA THR A 97 -12.19 12.38 4.30
C THR A 97 -13.71 12.29 4.17
N GLY A 98 -14.25 12.34 2.96
CA GLY A 98 -15.69 12.29 2.69
C GLY A 98 -16.04 11.08 1.85
N PHE A 99 -16.26 9.92 2.49
CA PHE A 99 -16.77 8.73 1.83
C PHE A 99 -17.74 7.96 2.72
N ASP A 100 -18.64 7.21 2.08
CA ASP A 100 -19.59 6.33 2.77
C ASP A 100 -19.63 4.97 2.06
N THR A 101 -19.37 3.91 2.81
CA THR A 101 -19.40 2.52 2.35
C THR A 101 -20.78 1.88 2.55
N GLY A 102 -21.75 2.59 3.14
CA GLY A 102 -23.05 2.05 3.53
C GLY A 102 -22.96 0.96 4.61
N GLY A 103 -21.88 0.96 5.40
CA GLY A 103 -21.57 -0.08 6.38
C GLY A 103 -21.09 -1.41 5.76
N ASN A 104 -20.71 -1.41 4.48
CA ASN A 104 -20.23 -2.59 3.77
C ASN A 104 -18.71 -2.73 3.85
N ASP A 105 -18.25 -3.71 4.63
CA ASP A 105 -16.83 -4.02 4.78
C ASP A 105 -16.15 -4.42 3.46
N LEU A 106 -16.85 -5.05 2.52
CA LEU A 106 -16.24 -5.38 1.22
C LEU A 106 -15.95 -4.12 0.43
N THR A 107 -16.85 -3.13 0.47
CA THR A 107 -16.63 -1.82 -0.14
C THR A 107 -15.43 -1.13 0.50
N TYR A 108 -15.31 -1.20 1.84
CA TYR A 108 -14.17 -0.65 2.57
C TYR A 108 -12.85 -1.34 2.18
N LEU A 109 -12.81 -2.67 2.19
CA LEU A 109 -11.64 -3.45 1.76
C LEU A 109 -11.26 -3.16 0.30
N LEU A 110 -12.23 -2.87 -0.57
CA LEU A 110 -11.97 -2.42 -1.94
C LEU A 110 -11.37 -1.03 -1.95
N THR A 111 -11.89 -0.07 -1.18
CA THR A 111 -11.31 1.26 -0.99
C THR A 111 -9.82 1.15 -0.64
N ASP A 112 -9.48 0.38 0.39
CA ASP A 112 -8.09 0.27 0.89
C ASP A 112 -7.20 -0.46 -0.12
N TYR A 113 -7.71 -1.52 -0.76
CA TYR A 113 -6.88 -2.38 -1.59
C TYR A 113 -6.64 -1.84 -3.00
N PHE A 114 -7.56 -1.04 -3.55
CA PHE A 114 -7.53 -0.63 -4.96
C PHE A 114 -6.22 0.04 -5.42
N PRO A 115 -5.58 0.93 -4.64
CA PRO A 115 -4.30 1.52 -5.04
C PRO A 115 -3.19 0.49 -5.26
N PHE A 116 -3.22 -0.63 -4.53
CA PHE A 116 -2.20 -1.67 -4.62
C PHE A 116 -2.33 -2.57 -5.85
N LEU A 117 -3.39 -2.41 -6.65
CA LEU A 117 -3.43 -2.96 -8.00
C LEU A 117 -2.27 -2.42 -8.85
N LEU A 118 -1.83 -1.18 -8.61
CA LEU A 118 -0.64 -0.61 -9.25
C LEU A 118 0.63 -1.39 -8.86
N THR A 119 0.75 -1.82 -7.60
CA THR A 119 1.85 -2.68 -7.16
C THR A 119 1.85 -4.00 -7.93
N VAL A 120 0.68 -4.64 -8.07
CA VAL A 120 0.53 -5.93 -8.74
C VAL A 120 0.83 -5.84 -10.24
N PHE A 121 0.23 -4.87 -10.93
CA PHE A 121 0.26 -4.82 -12.39
C PHE A 121 1.42 -3.99 -12.97
N ILE A 122 2.00 -3.07 -12.18
CA ILE A 122 3.02 -2.13 -12.66
C ILE A 122 4.30 -2.25 -11.81
N GLY A 123 4.19 -2.01 -10.50
CA GLY A 123 5.34 -1.89 -9.61
C GLY A 123 6.24 -3.12 -9.60
N VAL A 124 5.71 -4.27 -9.19
CA VAL A 124 6.50 -5.51 -9.09
C VAL A 124 7.00 -5.99 -10.46
N PRO A 125 6.19 -6.02 -11.54
CA PRO A 125 6.70 -6.36 -12.86
C PRO A 125 7.86 -5.48 -13.33
N LEU A 126 7.76 -4.16 -13.10
CA LEU A 126 8.79 -3.21 -13.50
C LEU A 126 10.06 -3.40 -12.67
N LEU A 127 9.94 -3.57 -11.36
CA LEU A 127 11.05 -3.85 -10.44
C LEU A 127 11.83 -5.09 -10.89
N ARG A 128 11.12 -6.20 -11.12
CA ARG A 128 11.72 -7.47 -11.56
C ARG A 128 12.41 -7.36 -12.91
N SER A 129 11.87 -6.55 -13.82
CA SER A 129 12.47 -6.32 -15.15
C SER A 129 13.78 -5.52 -15.10
N ALA A 130 14.06 -4.79 -14.01
CA ALA A 130 15.28 -4.01 -13.86
C ALA A 130 16.55 -4.89 -13.93
N SER A 131 16.53 -6.06 -13.29
CA SER A 131 17.64 -7.04 -13.30
C SER A 131 18.07 -7.50 -14.70
N ARG A 132 17.15 -7.45 -15.67
CA ARG A 132 17.36 -7.92 -17.05
C ARG A 132 17.66 -6.80 -18.04
N SER A 133 17.73 -5.56 -17.56
CA SER A 133 17.87 -4.37 -18.40
C SER A 133 19.33 -3.99 -18.66
N THR A 134 19.61 -2.99 -19.49
CA THR A 134 20.93 -2.33 -19.47
C THR A 134 21.14 -1.60 -18.14
N PRO A 135 22.37 -1.25 -17.71
CA PRO A 135 22.57 -0.54 -16.45
C PRO A 135 21.76 0.76 -16.33
N LEU A 136 21.73 1.56 -17.40
CA LEU A 136 20.89 2.77 -17.48
C LEU A 136 19.40 2.41 -17.36
N GLY A 137 18.95 1.41 -18.13
CA GLY A 137 17.56 0.96 -18.10
C GLY A 137 17.14 0.34 -16.76
N ALA A 138 18.08 -0.24 -16.01
CA ALA A 138 17.86 -0.73 -14.66
C ALA A 138 17.67 0.44 -13.69
N GLY A 139 18.52 1.48 -13.78
CA GLY A 139 18.37 2.69 -12.97
C GLY A 139 17.01 3.38 -13.16
N ILE A 140 16.58 3.54 -14.42
CA ILE A 140 15.26 4.11 -14.74
C ILE A 140 14.13 3.26 -14.14
N ARG A 141 14.15 1.94 -14.39
CA ARG A 141 13.10 1.03 -13.91
C ARG A 141 13.05 0.96 -12.39
N LEU A 142 14.19 0.97 -11.71
CA LEU A 142 14.25 1.04 -10.25
C LEU A 142 13.61 2.32 -9.73
N GLY A 143 14.00 3.48 -10.28
CA GLY A 143 13.43 4.76 -9.86
C GLY A 143 11.90 4.77 -9.96
N ILE A 144 11.35 4.29 -11.08
CA ILE A 144 9.89 4.23 -11.26
C ILE A 144 9.25 3.17 -10.36
N SER A 145 9.83 1.98 -10.30
CA SER A 145 9.19 0.86 -9.62
C SER A 145 9.20 0.96 -8.11
N LEU A 146 10.19 1.61 -7.50
CA LEU A 146 10.36 1.62 -6.05
C LEU A 146 9.15 2.18 -5.29
N PRO A 147 8.63 3.39 -5.57
CA PRO A 147 7.44 3.92 -4.91
C PRO A 147 6.22 2.99 -5.04
N ILE A 148 6.05 2.39 -6.21
CA ILE A 148 4.86 1.62 -6.58
C ILE A 148 4.93 0.19 -6.03
N ALA A 149 6.09 -0.45 -6.13
CA ALA A 149 6.32 -1.84 -5.73
C ALA A 149 6.37 -1.99 -4.21
N PHE A 150 6.89 -0.97 -3.51
CA PHE A 150 7.02 -0.98 -2.05
C PHE A 150 5.89 -0.25 -1.33
N ALA A 151 4.91 0.33 -2.03
CA ALA A 151 3.77 0.98 -1.40
C ALA A 151 3.07 0.13 -0.33
N PRO A 152 2.81 -1.19 -0.53
CA PRO A 152 2.24 -2.01 0.53
C PRO A 152 3.04 -2.04 1.83
N PHE A 153 4.37 -2.05 1.71
CA PHE A 153 5.27 -2.07 2.87
C PHE A 153 5.34 -0.71 3.58
N ILE A 154 5.04 0.39 2.87
CA ILE A 154 4.98 1.73 3.44
C ILE A 154 3.62 1.93 4.13
N SER A 155 2.53 1.42 3.54
CA SER A 155 1.16 1.46 4.09
C SER A 155 0.89 0.42 5.19
N PHE A 156 1.92 -0.16 5.81
CA PHE A 156 1.76 -1.29 6.74
C PHE A 156 1.01 -0.93 8.03
N SER A 157 1.08 0.33 8.46
CA SER A 157 0.39 0.87 9.64
C SER A 157 -0.92 1.60 9.31
N GLY A 158 -1.24 1.77 8.02
CA GLY A 158 -2.47 2.37 7.54
C GLY A 158 -3.33 1.34 6.82
N ASP A 159 -3.53 1.49 5.51
CA ASP A 159 -4.40 0.63 4.68
C ASP A 159 -4.34 -0.87 5.01
N TYR A 160 -3.14 -1.44 5.14
CA TYR A 160 -3.01 -2.89 5.41
C TYR A 160 -3.36 -3.27 6.85
N TYR A 161 -3.07 -2.39 7.81
CA TYR A 161 -3.56 -2.57 9.17
C TYR A 161 -5.08 -2.48 9.19
N GLU A 162 -5.66 -1.48 8.51
CA GLU A 162 -7.09 -1.26 8.44
C GLU A 162 -7.82 -2.47 7.83
N MET A 163 -7.37 -2.95 6.66
CA MET A 163 -7.87 -4.18 6.06
C MET A 163 -7.81 -5.38 7.02
N GLY A 164 -6.68 -5.54 7.73
CA GLY A 164 -6.50 -6.57 8.74
C GLY A 164 -7.51 -6.44 9.88
N SER A 165 -7.73 -5.22 10.37
CA SER A 165 -8.63 -4.92 11.47
C SER A 165 -10.09 -5.13 11.13
N ILE A 166 -10.51 -4.83 9.89
CA ILE A 166 -11.85 -5.10 9.38
C ILE A 166 -12.14 -6.60 9.43
N ILE A 167 -11.21 -7.42 8.93
CA ILE A 167 -11.35 -8.88 8.92
C ILE A 167 -11.37 -9.45 10.34
N VAL A 168 -10.43 -9.02 11.19
CA VAL A 168 -10.28 -9.55 12.57
C VAL A 168 -11.47 -9.16 13.44
N SER A 169 -11.94 -7.91 13.37
CA SER A 169 -13.13 -7.47 14.09
C SER A 169 -14.39 -8.26 13.68
N ARG A 170 -14.57 -8.56 12.39
CA ARG A 170 -15.68 -9.42 11.94
C ARG A 170 -15.57 -10.85 12.44
N ILE A 171 -14.37 -11.43 12.49
CA ILE A 171 -14.18 -12.76 13.05
C ILE A 171 -14.47 -12.75 14.55
N ALA A 172 -13.97 -11.76 15.29
CA ALA A 172 -14.21 -11.62 16.73
C ALA A 172 -15.71 -11.45 17.04
N ALA A 173 -16.45 -10.75 16.18
CA ALA A 173 -17.90 -10.58 16.28
C ALA A 173 -18.70 -11.88 16.22
N LEU A 174 -18.15 -12.96 15.65
CA LEU A 174 -18.79 -14.27 15.68
C LEU A 174 -18.82 -14.89 17.09
N PHE A 175 -17.98 -14.40 17.99
CA PHE A 175 -17.79 -14.94 19.35
C PHE A 175 -18.22 -13.95 20.44
N SER A 176 -18.64 -12.74 20.09
CA SER A 176 -19.10 -11.72 21.04
C SER A 176 -20.59 -11.43 20.84
N PRO A 177 -21.42 -11.45 21.89
CA PRO A 177 -22.86 -11.18 21.79
C PRO A 177 -23.20 -9.72 21.50
N SER A 178 -22.25 -8.79 21.70
CA SER A 178 -22.40 -7.36 21.35
C SER A 178 -21.05 -6.80 20.91
N PRO A 179 -20.61 -7.10 19.67
CA PRO A 179 -19.29 -6.69 19.19
C PRO A 179 -19.25 -5.20 18.89
N ASP A 180 -18.28 -4.52 19.47
CA ASP A 180 -17.83 -3.20 19.04
C ASP A 180 -16.84 -3.39 17.88
N LEU A 181 -17.33 -3.30 16.64
CA LEU A 181 -16.54 -3.58 15.45
C LEU A 181 -15.48 -2.52 15.18
N ASP A 182 -15.74 -1.28 15.60
CA ASP A 182 -14.92 -0.12 15.29
C ASP A 182 -13.76 0.03 16.29
N ARG A 183 -13.83 -0.67 17.43
CA ARG A 183 -12.83 -0.63 18.51
C ARG A 183 -11.38 -0.79 18.06
N TRP A 184 -11.14 -1.56 16.99
CA TRP A 184 -9.79 -1.82 16.47
C TRP A 184 -9.58 -1.32 15.04
N ARG A 185 -10.58 -0.67 14.44
CA ARG A 185 -10.53 -0.23 13.03
C ARG A 185 -10.00 1.19 12.96
N SER A 186 -8.92 1.38 12.20
CA SER A 186 -8.36 2.69 11.91
C SER A 186 -7.38 2.61 10.75
N ASP A 187 -7.31 3.71 10.00
CA ASP A 187 -6.30 4.03 8.97
C ASP A 187 -4.98 4.55 9.57
N ASP A 188 -4.89 4.73 10.89
CA ASP A 188 -3.70 5.16 11.63
C ASP A 188 -3.50 4.34 12.90
N LEU A 189 -2.73 3.25 12.78
CA LEU A 189 -2.38 2.37 13.90
C LEU A 189 -1.71 3.11 15.07
N PHE A 190 -0.92 4.14 14.81
CA PHE A 190 -0.20 4.84 15.88
C PHE A 190 -1.15 5.70 16.68
N LYS A 191 -2.04 6.42 16.01
CA LYS A 191 -3.12 7.17 16.66
C LYS A 191 -4.05 6.25 17.43
N LEU A 192 -4.49 5.14 16.84
CA LEU A 192 -5.31 4.15 17.53
C LEU A 192 -4.62 3.58 18.78
N SER A 193 -3.32 3.30 18.68
CA SER A 193 -2.54 2.79 19.82
C SER A 193 -2.44 3.83 20.94
N ASP A 194 -2.26 5.11 20.60
CA ASP A 194 -2.27 6.20 21.57
C ASP A 194 -3.61 6.32 22.29
N GLU A 195 -4.71 6.33 21.54
CA GLU A 195 -6.07 6.42 22.06
C GLU A 195 -6.44 5.23 22.96
N LEU A 196 -6.09 4.00 22.56
CA LEU A 196 -6.43 2.79 23.29
C LEU A 196 -5.56 2.54 24.52
N PHE A 197 -4.23 2.72 24.41
CA PHE A 197 -3.28 2.21 25.41
C PHE A 197 -2.60 3.29 26.24
N PHE A 198 -2.46 4.51 25.73
CA PHE A 198 -1.59 5.54 26.32
C PHE A 198 -2.37 6.76 26.85
N SER A 199 -3.51 7.08 26.26
CA SER A 199 -4.39 8.20 26.66
C SER A 199 -5.28 7.91 27.89
N GLY A 200 -4.98 6.86 28.66
CA GLY A 200 -5.69 6.52 29.91
C GLY A 200 -7.04 5.81 29.72
N GLY A 201 -7.33 5.33 28.51
CA GLY A 201 -8.51 4.52 28.21
C GLY A 201 -8.49 3.17 28.91
N GLN A 202 -9.68 2.59 29.15
CA GLN A 202 -9.79 1.21 29.59
C GLN A 202 -9.56 0.27 28.40
N TYR A 203 -8.48 -0.50 28.45
CA TYR A 203 -8.18 -1.57 27.50
C TYR A 203 -8.03 -2.91 28.22
N GLY A 204 -8.28 -4.00 27.48
CA GLY A 204 -8.12 -5.37 27.96
C GLY A 204 -7.17 -6.20 27.09
N ALA A 205 -6.92 -7.44 27.51
CA ALA A 205 -6.11 -8.39 26.73
C ALA A 205 -6.69 -8.65 25.33
N GLY A 206 -8.02 -8.54 25.18
CA GLY A 206 -8.70 -8.61 23.88
C GLY A 206 -8.28 -7.51 22.92
N ASP A 207 -8.01 -6.30 23.41
CA ASP A 207 -7.58 -5.17 22.56
C ASP A 207 -6.16 -5.36 22.07
N ILE A 208 -5.27 -5.81 22.95
CA ILE A 208 -3.90 -6.15 22.59
C ILE A 208 -3.89 -7.25 21.53
N ALA A 209 -4.69 -8.32 21.73
CA ALA A 209 -4.81 -9.41 20.79
C ALA A 209 -5.43 -8.96 19.46
N GLY A 210 -6.50 -8.17 19.50
CA GLY A 210 -7.19 -7.64 18.32
C GLY A 210 -6.27 -6.80 17.45
N VAL A 211 -5.58 -5.82 18.04
CA VAL A 211 -4.62 -4.97 17.34
C VAL A 211 -3.46 -5.80 16.78
N LEU A 212 -2.86 -6.69 17.59
CA LEU A 212 -1.71 -7.50 17.17
C LEU A 212 -2.07 -8.46 16.02
N ILE A 213 -3.21 -9.15 16.10
CA ILE A 213 -3.64 -10.09 15.04
C ILE A 213 -3.98 -9.32 13.77
N SER A 214 -4.62 -8.16 13.88
CA SER A 214 -4.92 -7.28 12.74
C SER A 214 -3.64 -6.84 12.03
N PHE A 215 -2.63 -6.42 12.79
CA PHE A 215 -1.32 -6.05 12.27
C PHE A 215 -0.60 -7.20 11.58
N ILE A 216 -0.59 -8.39 12.20
CA ILE A 216 0.01 -9.59 11.60
C ILE A 216 -0.73 -9.96 10.30
N LEU A 217 -2.05 -9.88 10.28
CA LEU A 217 -2.84 -10.13 9.07
C LEU A 217 -2.53 -9.11 7.98
N GLY A 218 -2.39 -7.82 8.33
CA GLY A 218 -1.93 -6.78 7.42
C GLY A 218 -0.58 -7.12 6.78
N ILE A 219 0.40 -7.57 7.57
CA ILE A 219 1.70 -8.05 7.05
C ILE A 219 1.52 -9.22 6.08
N VAL A 220 0.66 -10.20 6.40
CA VAL A 220 0.37 -11.33 5.50
C VAL A 220 -0.20 -10.82 4.17
N LEU A 221 -1.12 -9.86 4.22
CA LEU A 221 -1.74 -9.26 3.05
C LEU A 221 -0.72 -8.47 2.20
N ILE A 222 0.22 -7.72 2.81
CA ILE A 222 1.32 -7.04 2.10
C ILE A 222 2.12 -8.02 1.25
N TYR A 223 2.55 -9.13 1.85
CA TYR A 223 3.32 -10.16 1.12
C TYR A 223 2.46 -10.88 0.08
N ALA A 224 1.17 -11.09 0.34
CA ALA A 224 0.26 -11.65 -0.64
C ALA A 224 0.14 -10.74 -1.87
N THR A 225 -0.01 -9.42 -1.68
CA THR A 225 -0.04 -8.41 -2.76
C THR A 225 1.24 -8.42 -3.58
N TYR A 226 2.39 -8.36 -2.91
CA TYR A 226 3.67 -8.41 -3.59
C TYR A 226 3.82 -9.71 -4.40
N PHE A 227 3.44 -10.85 -3.81
CA PHE A 227 3.50 -12.14 -4.47
C PHE A 227 2.54 -12.25 -5.67
N MET A 228 1.34 -11.65 -5.60
CA MET A 228 0.46 -11.55 -6.77
C MET A 228 1.13 -10.79 -7.91
N GLY A 229 1.85 -9.71 -7.62
CA GLY A 229 2.66 -9.00 -8.62
C GLY A 229 3.78 -9.86 -9.21
N VAL A 230 4.42 -10.72 -8.41
CA VAL A 230 5.42 -11.69 -8.89
C VAL A 230 4.78 -12.71 -9.83
N LEU A 231 3.61 -13.25 -9.47
CA LEU A 231 2.88 -14.20 -10.31
C LEU A 231 2.49 -13.55 -11.64
N PHE A 232 1.94 -12.35 -11.59
CA PHE A 232 1.59 -11.58 -12.79
C PHE A 232 2.82 -11.30 -13.67
N SER A 233 3.92 -10.85 -13.07
CA SER A 233 5.20 -10.60 -13.76
C SER A 233 5.70 -11.85 -14.51
N ARG A 234 5.56 -13.04 -13.92
CA ARG A 234 5.95 -14.32 -14.56
C ARG A 234 5.10 -14.62 -15.79
N THR A 235 3.78 -14.41 -15.69
CA THR A 235 2.84 -14.63 -16.79
C THR A 235 3.18 -13.74 -18.00
N ILE A 236 3.42 -12.44 -17.78
CA ILE A 236 3.72 -11.51 -18.88
C ILE A 236 5.13 -11.68 -19.46
N SER A 237 6.09 -12.15 -18.65
CA SER A 237 7.48 -12.31 -19.10
C SER A 237 7.73 -13.63 -19.86
N GLY A 238 6.74 -14.53 -19.92
CA GLY A 238 6.90 -15.87 -20.54
C GLY A 238 7.90 -16.78 -19.84
N VAL A 239 8.43 -16.41 -18.67
CA VAL A 239 9.42 -17.21 -17.93
C VAL A 239 8.69 -18.18 -17.02
N SER A 240 8.52 -19.40 -17.51
CA SER A 240 8.18 -20.57 -16.71
C SER A 240 9.31 -20.85 -15.70
N LYS A 241 8.94 -20.86 -14.42
CA LYS A 241 9.66 -21.33 -13.20
C LYS A 241 11.11 -21.81 -13.40
N SER A 242 12.07 -21.13 -12.75
CA SER A 242 13.20 -21.80 -12.09
C SER A 242 12.86 -22.04 -10.63
#